data_AF-A0ABD2I333-F1
#
_entry.id   AF-A0ABD2I333-F1
#
_cell.length_a   1.000
_cell.length_b   1.000
_cell.length_c   1.000
_cell.angle_alpha   90.00
_cell.angle_beta   90.00
_cell.angle_gamma   90.00
#
_symmetry.space_group_name_H-M   'P 1'
#
loop_
_entity.id
_entity.type
_entity.pdbx_description
1 polymer ?
#
loop_
_entity_poly.entity_id
_entity_poly.type
_entity_poly.pdbx_seq_one_letter_code
_entity_poly.pdbx_strand_id
1 'polypeptide(L)'
;MLDKATRCFMQILQWSVRKDVPAKDGFKQSWEYKQSSHKAFEKFMEDRDGVERFKTQMSFFFGEVQGGPSPGHVNLYQEKALPH
;
A
#
# COMPACT_ATOMS: atom_id res chain seq x y z
N MET A 1 -0.12 -22.16 -1.70
CA MET A 1 -1.25 -21.77 -0.83
C MET A 1 -0.72 -20.87 0.28
N LEU A 2 -1.35 -19.74 0.61
CA LEU A 2 -0.90 -18.90 1.74
C LEU A 2 -1.04 -19.67 3.07
N ASP A 3 0.08 -19.76 3.81
CA ASP A 3 0.24 -20.55 5.03
C ASP A 3 -0.65 -20.08 6.21
N LYS A 4 -1.02 -21.00 7.12
CA LYS A 4 -1.88 -20.74 8.29
C LYS A 4 -1.15 -20.08 9.45
N ALA A 5 0.14 -20.33 9.64
CA ALA A 5 0.90 -19.85 10.78
C ALA A 5 1.34 -18.38 10.64
N THR A 6 1.67 -17.91 9.44
CA THR A 6 2.02 -16.49 9.21
C THR A 6 0.85 -15.52 9.49
N ARG A 7 -0.39 -16.02 9.49
CA ARG A 7 -1.62 -15.22 9.67
C ARG A 7 -1.76 -14.60 11.05
N CYS A 8 -1.47 -15.34 12.11
CA CYS A 8 -1.79 -14.88 13.46
C CYS A 8 -0.92 -13.70 13.89
N PHE A 9 0.35 -13.66 13.45
CA PHE A 9 1.24 -12.54 13.73
C PHE A 9 0.99 -11.32 12.82
N MET A 10 0.77 -11.52 11.52
CA MET A 10 0.54 -10.40 10.58
C MET A 10 -0.87 -9.79 10.65
N GLN A 11 -1.92 -10.55 11.03
CA GLN A 11 -3.27 -10.00 11.22
C GLN A 11 -3.37 -9.01 12.39
N ILE A 12 -2.37 -8.97 13.28
CA ILE A 12 -2.31 -7.96 14.34
C ILE A 12 -2.10 -6.57 13.73
N LEU A 13 -1.43 -6.49 12.57
CA LEU A 13 -1.02 -5.24 11.94
C LEU A 13 -1.98 -4.76 10.83
N GLN A 14 -2.62 -5.65 10.07
CA GLN A 14 -3.44 -5.30 8.89
C GLN A 14 -4.53 -6.35 8.55
N TRP A 15 -5.42 -6.04 7.59
CA TRP A 15 -6.45 -6.94 7.08
C TRP A 15 -5.92 -8.09 6.22
N SER A 16 -6.60 -9.23 6.28
CA SER A 16 -6.39 -10.35 5.36
C SER A 16 -7.06 -10.09 4.01
N VAL A 17 -6.43 -10.55 2.93
CA VAL A 17 -7.02 -10.56 1.58
C VAL A 17 -8.04 -11.70 1.43
N ARG A 18 -7.91 -12.76 2.25
CA ARG A 18 -8.77 -13.94 2.20
C ARG A 18 -10.13 -13.67 2.84
N LYS A 19 -11.21 -14.10 2.17
CA LYS A 19 -12.58 -14.01 2.68
C LYS A 19 -12.90 -15.01 3.80
N ASP A 20 -12.21 -16.14 3.84
CA ASP A 20 -12.42 -17.20 4.82
C ASP A 20 -11.63 -17.00 6.13
N VAL A 21 -10.93 -15.87 6.25
CA VAL A 21 -10.19 -15.49 7.45
C VAL A 21 -10.96 -14.35 8.11
N PRO A 22 -11.44 -14.51 9.36
CA PRO A 22 -12.17 -13.45 10.04
C PRO A 22 -11.26 -12.23 10.28
N ALA A 23 -11.87 -11.05 10.27
CA ALA A 23 -11.20 -9.84 10.73
C ALA A 23 -10.87 -9.94 12.23
N LYS A 24 -9.93 -9.11 12.68
CA LYS A 24 -9.59 -9.00 14.10
C LYS A 24 -10.81 -8.54 14.90
N ASP A 25 -10.92 -8.99 16.15
CA ASP A 25 -12.03 -8.62 17.04
C ASP A 25 -12.26 -7.10 17.08
N GLY A 26 -13.53 -6.70 16.92
CA GLY A 26 -13.94 -5.30 16.86
C GLY A 26 -13.80 -4.63 15.48
N PHE A 27 -13.24 -5.32 14.48
CA PHE A 27 -13.11 -4.81 13.12
C PHE A 27 -14.01 -5.55 12.13
N LYS A 28 -14.43 -4.84 11.10
CA LYS A 28 -15.07 -5.43 9.92
C LYS A 28 -14.00 -5.86 8.93
N GLN A 29 -14.37 -6.69 7.97
CA GLN A 29 -13.50 -6.95 6.82
C GLN A 29 -13.23 -5.64 6.07
N SER A 30 -12.05 -5.53 5.43
CA SER A 30 -11.62 -4.27 4.79
C SER A 30 -12.60 -3.77 3.73
N TRP A 31 -13.28 -4.68 3.03
CA TRP A 31 -14.27 -4.36 1.99
C TRP A 31 -15.68 -4.02 2.52
N GLU A 32 -15.93 -4.09 3.82
CA GLU A 32 -17.24 -3.77 4.41
C GLU A 32 -17.36 -2.30 4.85
N TYR A 33 -16.25 -1.56 4.85
CA TYR A 33 -16.23 -0.14 5.18
C TYR A 33 -16.71 0.70 4.00
N LYS A 34 -17.81 1.44 4.15
CA LYS A 34 -18.34 2.31 3.08
C LYS A 34 -17.45 3.53 2.81
N GLN A 35 -16.61 3.90 3.78
CA GLN A 35 -15.69 5.03 3.69
C GLN A 35 -14.41 4.71 2.91
N SER A 36 -14.15 3.43 2.59
CA SER A 36 -12.96 3.00 1.87
C SER A 36 -13.33 2.09 0.70
N SER A 37 -12.56 2.14 -0.38
CA SER A 37 -12.81 1.32 -1.56
C SER A 37 -11.50 0.97 -2.27
N HIS A 38 -11.14 -0.31 -2.22
CA HIS A 38 -9.98 -0.82 -2.98
C HIS A 38 -10.14 -0.58 -4.49
N LYS A 39 -11.37 -0.71 -5.01
CA LYS A 39 -11.67 -0.47 -6.43
C LYS A 39 -11.55 1.00 -6.83
N ALA A 40 -11.84 1.92 -5.93
CA ALA A 40 -11.67 3.35 -6.21
C ALA A 40 -10.19 3.71 -6.34
N PHE A 41 -9.34 3.12 -5.49
CA PHE A 41 -7.90 3.32 -5.57
C PHE A 41 -7.30 2.69 -6.84
N GLU A 42 -7.76 1.49 -7.24
CA GLU A 42 -7.40 0.86 -8.51
C GLU A 42 -7.71 1.79 -9.70
N LYS A 43 -8.96 2.27 -9.80
CA LYS A 43 -9.37 3.21 -10.85
C LYS A 43 -8.58 4.51 -10.85
N PHE A 44 -8.24 5.03 -9.67
CA PHE A 44 -7.38 6.22 -9.55
C PHE A 44 -6.00 5.96 -10.14
N MET A 45 -5.39 4.80 -9.85
CA MET A 45 -4.05 4.45 -10.33
C MET A 45 -3.98 4.14 -11.83
N GLU A 46 -5.08 3.67 -12.42
CA GLU A 46 -5.21 3.44 -13.87
C GLU A 46 -5.14 4.74 -14.69
N ASP A 47 -5.65 5.86 -14.17
CA ASP A 47 -5.55 7.17 -14.80
C ASP A 47 -4.21 7.86 -14.47
N ARG A 48 -3.18 7.55 -15.27
CA ARG A 48 -1.84 8.13 -15.09
C ARG A 48 -1.82 9.65 -15.21
N ASP A 49 -2.62 10.23 -16.11
CA ASP A 49 -2.66 11.68 -16.32
C ASP A 49 -3.30 12.40 -15.13
N GLY A 50 -4.41 11.85 -14.61
CA GLY A 50 -5.08 12.36 -13.42
C GLY A 50 -4.17 12.32 -12.18
N VAL A 51 -3.46 11.19 -11.99
CA VAL A 51 -2.49 11.02 -10.89
C VAL A 51 -1.36 12.06 -10.95
N GLU A 52 -0.77 12.29 -12.12
CA GLU A 52 0.36 13.23 -12.24
C GLU A 52 -0.09 14.69 -12.06
N ARG A 53 -1.29 15.07 -12.52
CA ARG A 53 -1.85 16.40 -12.24
C ARG A 53 -2.10 16.61 -10.76
N PHE A 54 -2.67 15.62 -10.08
CA PHE A 54 -2.90 15.68 -8.63
C PHE A 54 -1.58 15.79 -7.85
N LYS A 55 -0.57 14.97 -8.18
CA LYS A 55 0.77 15.06 -7.57
C LYS A 55 1.40 16.44 -7.78
N THR A 56 1.32 16.99 -8.99
CA THR A 56 1.84 18.35 -9.29
C THR A 56 1.14 19.41 -8.43
N GLN A 57 -0.19 19.30 -8.26
CA GLN A 57 -0.94 20.17 -7.36
C GLN A 57 -0.45 20.07 -5.92
N MET A 58 -0.19 18.86 -5.42
CA MET A 58 0.36 18.67 -4.08
C MET A 58 1.75 19.31 -3.93
N SER A 59 2.63 19.22 -4.94
CA SER A 59 3.95 19.85 -4.89
C SER A 59 3.87 21.37 -4.74
N PHE A 60 2.84 22.04 -5.28
CA PHE A 60 2.66 23.48 -5.04
C PHE A 60 2.40 23.81 -3.57
N PHE A 61 1.71 22.93 -2.83
CA PHE A 61 1.39 23.16 -1.42
C PHE A 61 2.50 22.70 -0.47
N PHE A 62 3.17 21.59 -0.78
CA PHE A 62 4.13 20.94 0.12
C PHE A 62 5.58 21.14 -0.27
N GLY A 63 5.84 21.71 -1.45
CA GLY A 63 7.17 21.78 -2.05
C GLY A 63 7.62 20.44 -2.64
N GLU A 64 8.80 20.44 -3.24
CA GLU A 64 9.42 19.22 -3.76
C GLU A 64 9.85 18.28 -2.64
N VAL A 65 9.78 16.97 -2.88
CA VAL A 65 10.23 15.95 -1.93
C VAL A 65 11.72 16.10 -1.68
N GLN A 66 12.09 16.23 -0.41
CA GLN A 66 13.49 16.40 0.02
C GLN A 66 14.04 15.11 0.63
N GLY A 67 15.36 14.93 0.54
CA GLY A 67 16.08 13.76 1.06
C GLY A 67 16.23 12.64 0.04
N GLY A 68 17.09 11.67 0.36
CA GLY A 68 17.27 10.48 -0.47
C GLY A 68 16.07 9.51 -0.35
N PRO A 69 15.86 8.63 -1.35
CA PRO A 69 14.85 7.58 -1.27
C PRO A 69 15.10 6.67 -0.07
N SER A 70 14.08 6.40 0.75
CA SER A 70 14.21 5.56 1.95
C SER A 70 14.72 4.13 1.67
N PRO A 71 14.45 3.49 0.52
CA PRO A 71 15.06 2.20 0.17
C PRO A 71 16.51 2.31 -0.32
N GLY A 72 17.11 3.50 -0.36
CA GLY A 72 18.37 3.77 -1.05
C GLY A 72 18.22 3.81 -2.58
N HIS A 73 19.35 3.81 -3.29
CA HIS A 73 19.38 3.81 -4.76
C HIS A 73 19.56 2.39 -5.28
N VAL A 74 18.44 1.77 -5.69
CA VAL A 74 18.40 0.43 -6.28
C VAL A 74 18.74 0.52 -7.76
N ASN A 75 19.74 -0.25 -8.21
CA ASN A 75 20.16 -0.28 -9.61
C ASN A 75 19.26 -1.21 -10.46
N LEU A 76 19.32 -1.08 -11.79
CA LEU A 76 18.53 -1.86 -12.75
C LEU A 76 18.61 -3.39 -12.54
N TYR A 77 19.77 -3.90 -12.13
CA TYR A 77 20.02 -5.33 -11.93
C TYR A 77 20.42 -5.63 -10.48
N GLN A 78 19.47 -5.47 -9.56
CA GLN A 78 19.70 -5.78 -8.16
C GLN A 78 19.29 -7.22 -7.83
N GLU A 79 20.29 -8.07 -7.55
CA GLU A 79 20.07 -9.48 -7.21
C GLU A 79 19.85 -9.72 -5.71
N LYS A 80 20.31 -8.79 -4.86
CA LYS A 80 20.28 -8.92 -3.40
C LYS A 80 19.85 -7.61 -2.75
N ALA A 81 19.26 -7.68 -1.55
CA ALA A 81 18.96 -6.50 -0.75
C ALA A 81 20.22 -5.66 -0.51
N LEU A 82 20.07 -4.33 -0.44
CA LEU A 82 21.20 -3.46 -0.13
C LEU A 82 21.75 -3.78 1.27
N PRO A 83 23.08 -3.78 1.46
CA PRO A 83 23.65 -3.86 2.80
C PRO A 83 23.23 -2.60 3.58
N HIS A 84 22.63 -2.80 4.74
CA HIS A 84 22.17 -1.76 5.66
C HIS A 84 22.87 -1.92 7.00
#